data_AF-A0A1I6EK52-F1
#
_entry.id   AF-A0A1I6EK52-F1
#
_cell.length_a   1.000
_cell.length_b   1.000
_cell.length_c   1.000
_cell.angle_alpha   90.00
_cell.angle_beta   90.00
_cell.angle_gamma   90.00
#
_symmetry.space_group_name_H-M   'P 1'
#
loop_
_entity.id
_entity.type
_entity.pdbx_description
1 polymer ?
#
loop_
_entity_poly.entity_id
_entity_poly.type
_entity_poly.pdbx_seq_one_letter_code
_entity_poly.pdbx_strand_id
1 'polypeptide(L)'
;MKKKWLAFLLVGGVFLIASLPSGVMAAELVTVTFNDKKLDFDVSPILENGRALVPLRVIFEALGAKVDWDGATNTVTATKDNDTVKLTVGKKTAYKNGAAIELDVPAKVVKGKTLVPIRFVSEAMGTIVNYQHDTKTVIIQRIKHNTVQLETLDYHIPQYTSNIEWNIDNIIWKEDNITLIANKSLAKEKYLSNSVIISIMIKKENKNFEIMFTEKPLSISSVGLSANKDYLALKLFYHYGYKVLVVNLNTGEHFILNDMLKTAKNGFVETIHAYSWSPDKNKLAFAFGNTSKSNLAIYDLDKNLLLLIPTENYYITTAYILWHRNGEGLDFVSEYPSKKFKVYRYFNNQDSIEFIRAVSREEIVNMPSPNYRFKY
;
A
#
# COMPACT_ATOMS: atom_id res chain seq x y z
N MET A 1 98.75 5.76 23.35
CA MET A 1 97.95 6.44 24.40
C MET A 1 96.46 6.26 24.10
N LYS A 2 95.67 5.68 25.03
CA LYS A 2 94.19 5.80 25.25
C LYS A 2 93.26 5.44 24.05
N LYS A 3 92.10 4.78 24.15
CA LYS A 3 91.29 4.12 25.19
C LYS A 3 90.14 3.38 24.44
N LYS A 4 89.87 2.15 24.89
CA LYS A 4 88.61 1.39 25.01
C LYS A 4 87.31 1.72 24.22
N TRP A 5 86.78 0.66 23.57
CA TRP A 5 85.47 -0.02 23.76
C TRP A 5 84.20 0.36 22.94
N LEU A 6 83.64 -0.70 22.33
CA LEU A 6 82.24 -1.14 22.19
C LEU A 6 81.11 -0.11 21.98
N ALA A 7 80.31 -0.31 20.91
CA ALA A 7 78.85 -0.43 21.05
C ALA A 7 78.20 -1.06 19.80
N PHE A 8 77.21 -1.89 20.10
CA PHE A 8 76.29 -2.67 19.27
C PHE A 8 75.29 -1.81 18.46
N LEU A 9 74.60 -2.49 17.54
CA LEU A 9 73.18 -2.35 17.16
C LEU A 9 72.78 -1.72 15.81
N LEU A 10 71.95 -2.53 15.14
CA LEU A 10 70.79 -2.22 14.32
C LEU A 10 71.00 -1.98 12.82
N VAL A 11 70.81 -3.08 12.10
CA VAL A 11 70.26 -3.16 10.73
C VAL A 11 68.98 -2.32 10.68
N GLY A 12 69.09 -1.07 10.24
CA GLY A 12 67.96 -0.21 9.91
C GLY A 12 67.49 -0.49 8.49
N GLY A 13 66.64 -1.51 8.33
CA GLY A 13 65.85 -1.66 7.12
C GLY A 13 64.85 -0.51 7.01
N VAL A 14 65.12 0.43 6.10
CA VAL A 14 64.17 1.49 5.75
C VAL A 14 63.03 0.84 4.95
N PHE A 15 61.99 0.39 5.65
CA PHE A 15 60.69 0.14 5.03
C PHE A 15 60.07 1.49 4.71
N LEU A 16 60.08 1.88 3.43
CA LEU A 16 59.16 2.90 2.92
C LEU A 16 57.74 2.34 3.09
N ILE A 17 57.07 2.73 4.17
CA ILE A 17 55.62 2.60 4.28
C ILE A 17 55.06 3.65 3.33
N ALA A 18 54.71 3.21 2.11
CA ALA A 18 53.83 4.00 1.25
C ALA A 18 52.51 4.19 2.00
N SER A 19 52.33 5.36 2.59
CA SER A 19 51.04 5.79 3.13
C SER A 19 50.08 5.89 1.95
N LEU A 20 49.35 4.81 1.70
CA LEU A 20 48.16 4.86 0.86
C LEU A 20 47.29 5.99 1.43
N PRO A 21 46.90 7.00 0.64
CA PRO A 21 45.94 7.98 1.12
C PRO A 21 44.70 7.20 1.54
N SER A 22 44.40 7.22 2.84
CA SER A 22 43.13 6.75 3.38
C SER A 22 42.07 7.50 2.59
N GLY A 23 41.37 6.78 1.71
CA GLY A 23 40.24 7.34 0.98
C GLY A 23 39.29 7.90 2.03
N VAL A 24 39.22 9.23 2.10
CA VAL A 24 38.13 9.89 2.79
C VAL A 24 36.90 9.49 2.01
N MET A 25 36.17 8.49 2.50
CA MET A 25 34.86 8.13 1.98
C MET A 25 33.98 9.35 2.17
N ALA A 26 33.86 10.16 1.12
CA ALA A 26 32.94 11.27 1.08
C ALA A 26 31.55 10.71 1.41
N ALA A 27 30.94 11.23 2.48
CA ALA A 27 29.58 10.86 2.86
C ALA A 27 28.68 11.02 1.64
N GLU A 28 28.06 9.93 1.19
CA GLU A 28 27.23 9.90 0.00
C GLU A 28 26.12 10.95 0.14
N LEU A 29 26.19 11.99 -0.69
CA LEU A 29 25.28 13.12 -0.65
C LEU A 29 23.88 12.62 -1.02
N VAL A 30 22.96 12.67 -0.05
CA VAL A 30 21.53 12.47 -0.33
C VAL A 30 20.99 13.80 -0.87
N THR A 31 20.57 13.81 -2.14
CA THR A 31 19.89 14.97 -2.73
C THR A 31 18.46 15.01 -2.20
N VAL A 32 17.93 16.19 -1.85
CA VAL A 32 16.53 16.33 -1.46
C VAL A 32 15.84 17.31 -2.41
N THR A 33 14.67 16.94 -2.91
CA THR A 33 13.82 17.82 -3.71
C THR A 33 12.49 18.04 -2.99
N PHE A 34 11.90 19.22 -3.16
CA PHE A 34 10.54 19.55 -2.75
C PHE A 34 9.77 20.09 -3.95
N ASN A 35 8.69 19.40 -4.34
CA ASN A 35 7.90 19.72 -5.55
C ASN A 35 8.82 19.97 -6.77
N ASP A 36 9.71 19.00 -7.04
CA ASP A 36 10.68 19.00 -8.14
C ASP A 36 11.77 20.08 -8.08
N LYS A 37 11.78 20.91 -7.03
CA LYS A 37 12.84 21.88 -6.76
C LYS A 37 13.83 21.31 -5.76
N LYS A 38 15.12 21.29 -6.11
CA LYS A 38 16.19 20.92 -5.17
C LYS A 38 16.19 21.84 -3.95
N LEU A 39 16.29 21.24 -2.77
CA LEU A 39 16.52 21.95 -1.51
C LEU A 39 18.02 22.01 -1.21
N ASP A 40 18.49 23.19 -0.85
CA ASP A 40 19.86 23.40 -0.41
C ASP A 40 19.93 23.36 1.12
N PHE A 41 21.00 22.75 1.63
CA PHE A 41 21.22 22.60 3.07
C PHE A 41 22.61 23.06 3.48
N ASP A 42 22.69 23.93 4.48
CA ASP A 42 23.96 24.31 5.11
C ASP A 42 24.64 23.13 5.83
N VAL A 43 23.85 22.13 6.21
CA VAL A 43 24.31 20.85 6.76
C VAL A 43 23.71 19.75 5.91
N SER A 44 24.56 19.03 5.18
CA SER A 44 24.11 17.94 4.30
C SER A 44 23.30 16.90 5.07
N PRO A 45 22.24 16.35 4.45
CA PRO A 45 21.62 15.12 4.93
C PRO A 45 22.63 14.00 5.09
N ILE A 46 22.35 13.08 6.00
CA ILE A 46 23.23 11.93 6.30
C ILE A 46 22.44 10.63 6.28
N LEU A 47 23.11 9.54 5.94
CA LEU A 47 22.56 8.20 6.07
C LEU A 47 23.07 7.59 7.39
N GLU A 48 22.17 7.15 8.26
CA GLU A 48 22.50 6.46 9.51
C GLU A 48 21.60 5.24 9.67
N ASN A 49 22.20 4.06 9.83
CA ASN A 49 21.48 2.79 10.01
C ASN A 49 20.41 2.55 8.91
N GLY A 50 20.73 2.89 7.66
CA GLY A 50 19.81 2.79 6.53
C GLY A 50 18.68 3.83 6.53
N ARG A 51 18.73 4.86 7.38
CA ARG A 51 17.76 5.96 7.42
C ARG A 51 18.41 7.26 6.97
N ALA A 52 17.76 7.96 6.04
CA ALA A 52 18.13 9.31 5.67
C ALA A 52 17.65 10.30 6.74
N LEU A 53 18.59 11.03 7.33
CA LEU A 53 18.35 12.09 8.29
C LEU A 53 18.60 13.43 7.63
N VAL A 54 17.64 14.34 7.78
CA VAL A 54 17.60 15.62 7.07
C VAL A 54 17.41 16.79 8.04
N PRO A 55 17.94 17.99 7.73
CA PRO A 55 17.69 19.18 8.55
C PRO A 55 16.21 19.51 8.61
N LEU A 56 15.62 19.41 9.81
CA LEU A 56 14.17 19.59 10.02
C LEU A 56 13.70 20.96 9.54
N ARG A 57 14.41 22.01 9.97
CA ARG A 57 14.01 23.41 9.75
C ARG A 57 13.82 23.73 8.28
N VAL A 58 14.81 23.41 7.45
CA VAL A 58 14.80 23.70 6.00
C VAL A 58 13.57 23.10 5.34
N ILE A 59 13.25 21.85 5.66
CA ILE A 59 12.12 21.15 5.05
C ILE A 59 10.79 21.69 5.56
N PHE A 60 10.67 21.91 6.87
CA PHE A 60 9.43 22.41 7.47
C PHE A 60 9.13 23.85 7.00
N GLU A 61 10.13 24.70 6.88
CA GLU A 61 10.01 26.05 6.32
C GLU A 61 9.66 26.01 4.83
N ALA A 62 10.27 25.11 4.03
CA ALA A 62 9.88 24.89 2.64
C ALA A 62 8.40 24.43 2.52
N LEU A 63 7.88 23.75 3.53
CA LEU A 63 6.47 23.34 3.64
C LEU A 63 5.55 24.43 4.19
N GLY A 64 6.08 25.62 4.50
CA GLY A 64 5.34 26.78 5.00
C GLY A 64 5.11 26.80 6.51
N ALA A 65 5.84 25.98 7.28
CA ALA A 65 5.78 26.03 8.74
C ALA A 65 6.77 27.06 9.31
N LYS A 66 6.39 27.70 10.40
CA LYS A 66 7.31 28.43 11.27
C LYS A 66 7.98 27.44 12.21
N VAL A 67 9.29 27.53 12.41
CA VAL A 67 10.04 26.63 13.28
C VAL A 67 10.74 27.42 14.40
N ASP A 68 10.36 27.15 15.65
CA ASP A 68 10.93 27.75 16.85
C ASP A 68 11.76 26.70 17.61
N TRP A 69 12.85 27.15 18.26
CA TRP A 69 13.73 26.32 19.07
C TRP A 69 13.78 26.82 20.50
N ASP A 70 13.56 25.92 21.46
CA ASP A 70 13.76 26.16 22.87
C ASP A 70 15.03 25.42 23.34
N GLY A 71 16.08 26.20 23.62
CA GLY A 71 17.36 25.68 24.08
C GLY A 71 17.36 25.19 25.54
N ALA A 72 16.41 25.63 26.38
CA ALA A 72 16.32 25.16 27.76
C ALA A 72 15.79 23.73 27.83
N THR A 73 14.86 23.38 26.94
CA THR A 73 14.23 22.04 26.89
C THR A 73 14.72 21.17 25.74
N ASN A 74 15.61 21.70 24.89
CA ASN A 74 16.04 21.06 23.63
C ASN A 74 14.87 20.65 22.72
N THR A 75 13.88 21.53 22.62
CA THR A 75 12.63 21.25 21.90
C THR A 75 12.49 22.12 20.65
N VAL A 76 12.25 21.46 19.52
CA VAL A 76 11.77 22.09 18.29
C VAL A 76 10.26 22.14 18.33
N THR A 77 9.68 23.32 18.11
CA THR A 77 8.24 23.49 17.85
C THR A 77 8.05 24.03 16.46
N ALA A 78 7.35 23.29 15.60
CA ALA A 78 6.96 23.76 14.29
C ALA A 78 5.45 24.01 14.24
N THR A 79 5.03 25.16 13.75
CA THR A 79 3.63 25.56 13.62
C THR A 79 3.30 25.91 12.19
N LYS A 80 2.15 25.42 11.71
CA LYS A 80 1.62 25.73 10.39
C LYS A 80 0.11 25.67 10.44
N ASP A 81 -0.57 26.75 10.07
CA ASP A 81 -2.02 26.85 10.15
C ASP A 81 -2.50 26.47 11.58
N ASN A 82 -3.28 25.40 11.73
CA ASN A 82 -3.73 24.88 13.04
C ASN A 82 -2.89 23.70 13.57
N ASP A 83 -1.88 23.26 12.84
CA ASP A 83 -1.02 22.14 13.22
C ASP A 83 0.20 22.61 14.03
N THR A 84 0.48 21.91 15.12
CA THR A 84 1.67 22.08 15.96
C THR A 84 2.41 20.75 16.10
N VAL A 85 3.68 20.73 15.71
CA VAL A 85 4.58 19.59 15.86
C VAL A 85 5.62 19.94 16.92
N LYS A 86 5.74 19.12 17.96
CA LYS A 86 6.75 19.25 19.02
C LYS A 86 7.68 18.05 19.02
N LEU A 87 8.98 18.32 19.01
CA LEU A 87 10.02 17.31 18.97
C LEU A 87 11.13 17.68 19.94
N THR A 88 11.44 16.78 20.88
CA THR A 88 12.55 16.95 21.81
C THR A 88 13.74 16.12 21.32
N VAL A 89 14.90 16.76 21.19
CA VAL A 89 16.12 16.10 20.71
C VAL A 89 16.51 14.93 21.62
N GLY A 90 16.97 13.83 21.03
CA GLY A 90 17.35 12.61 21.74
C GLY A 90 16.17 11.71 22.14
N LYS A 91 14.92 12.15 21.99
CA LYS A 91 13.74 11.30 22.18
C LYS A 91 13.34 10.62 20.86
N LYS A 92 12.81 9.40 20.98
CA LYS A 92 12.17 8.68 19.87
C LYS A 92 10.71 9.07 19.67
N THR A 93 10.14 9.92 20.53
CA THR A 93 8.74 10.31 20.45
C THR A 93 8.64 11.81 20.23
N ALA A 94 7.92 12.18 19.19
CA ALA A 94 7.46 13.54 18.93
C ALA A 94 5.94 13.59 19.03
N TYR A 95 5.36 14.79 18.96
CA TYR A 95 3.93 14.99 19.07
C TYR A 95 3.43 15.91 17.97
N LYS A 96 2.32 15.55 17.33
CA LYS A 96 1.55 16.42 16.44
C LYS A 96 0.18 16.66 17.05
N ASN A 97 -0.16 17.91 17.36
CA ASN A 97 -1.43 18.29 18.02
C ASN A 97 -1.73 17.44 19.27
N GLY A 98 -0.68 17.09 20.02
CA GLY A 98 -0.79 16.22 21.20
C GLY A 98 -0.77 14.70 20.92
N ALA A 99 -0.95 14.25 19.67
CA ALA A 99 -0.85 12.85 19.30
C ALA A 99 0.61 12.42 19.09
N ALA A 100 1.01 11.29 19.69
CA ALA A 100 2.38 10.79 19.59
C ALA A 100 2.73 10.28 18.18
N ILE A 101 3.93 10.61 17.71
CA ILE A 101 4.58 10.12 16.50
C ILE A 101 5.91 9.50 16.90
N GLU A 102 6.11 8.23 16.58
CA GLU A 102 7.36 7.51 16.87
C GLU A 102 8.38 7.72 15.74
N LEU A 103 9.61 8.04 16.12
CA LEU A 103 10.75 8.19 15.22
C LEU A 103 11.55 6.88 15.19
N ASP A 104 11.87 6.44 13.98
CA ASP A 104 12.70 5.26 13.78
C ASP A 104 14.11 5.40 14.38
N VAL A 105 14.66 6.62 14.33
CA VAL A 105 15.93 7.01 14.94
C VAL A 105 15.71 8.34 15.67
N PRO A 106 16.20 8.52 16.92
CA PRO A 106 16.04 9.78 17.63
C PRO A 106 16.54 10.97 16.83
N ALA A 107 15.87 12.11 16.98
CA ALA A 107 16.38 13.36 16.44
C ALA A 107 17.71 13.74 17.10
N LYS A 108 18.62 14.32 16.32
CA LYS A 108 19.96 14.67 16.81
C LYS A 108 20.42 16.01 16.27
N VAL A 109 21.33 16.65 16.98
CA VAL A 109 21.94 17.91 16.54
C VAL A 109 23.27 17.61 15.87
N VAL A 110 23.43 18.02 14.61
CA VAL A 110 24.68 17.91 13.85
C VAL A 110 25.03 19.31 13.34
N LYS A 111 26.24 19.79 13.69
CA LYS A 111 26.72 21.14 13.32
C LYS A 111 25.68 22.25 13.61
N GLY A 112 25.02 22.18 14.77
CA GLY A 112 24.02 23.16 15.19
C GLY A 112 22.66 23.07 14.49
N LYS A 113 22.40 22.04 13.67
CA LYS A 113 21.10 21.81 13.04
C LYS A 113 20.47 20.53 13.58
N THR A 114 19.17 20.56 13.87
CA THR A 114 18.40 19.37 14.25
C THR A 114 18.08 18.55 13.02
N LEU A 115 18.59 17.32 12.99
CA LEU A 115 18.36 16.32 11.97
C LEU A 115 17.32 15.31 12.45
N VAL A 116 16.39 14.95 11.56
CA VAL A 116 15.31 13.99 11.82
C VAL A 116 15.21 12.97 10.71
N PRO A 117 14.71 11.75 10.99
CA PRO A 117 14.41 10.78 9.93
C PRO A 117 13.43 11.37 8.91
N ILE A 118 13.69 11.19 7.63
CA ILE A 118 12.82 11.77 6.59
C ILE A 118 11.35 11.28 6.69
N ARG A 119 11.13 10.04 7.13
CA ARG A 119 9.77 9.50 7.36
C ARG A 119 8.99 10.34 8.37
N PHE A 120 9.64 10.83 9.42
CA PHE A 120 9.00 11.69 10.40
C PHE A 120 8.46 12.98 9.75
N VAL A 121 9.16 13.55 8.77
CA VAL A 121 8.69 14.72 8.02
C VAL A 121 7.38 14.41 7.30
N SER A 122 7.28 13.26 6.64
CA SER A 122 6.05 12.79 5.97
C SER A 122 4.87 12.74 6.94
N GLU A 123 5.07 12.10 8.09
CA GLU A 123 4.02 11.89 9.09
C GLU A 123 3.62 13.19 9.82
N ALA A 124 4.60 14.03 10.15
CA ALA A 124 4.38 15.28 10.85
C ALA A 124 3.66 16.33 9.98
N MET A 125 4.05 16.43 8.70
CA MET A 125 3.62 17.54 7.84
C MET A 125 2.62 17.14 6.75
N GLY A 126 2.22 15.87 6.67
CA GLY A 126 1.31 15.40 5.62
C GLY A 126 1.94 15.59 4.24
N THR A 127 3.10 14.98 4.02
CA THR A 127 3.80 15.03 2.73
C THR A 127 4.09 13.63 2.24
N ILE A 128 4.23 13.48 0.92
CA ILE A 128 4.73 12.23 0.33
C ILE A 128 6.25 12.33 0.32
N VAL A 129 6.90 11.26 0.75
CA VAL A 129 8.35 11.13 0.75
C VAL A 129 8.70 9.84 0.04
N ASN A 130 9.43 9.95 -1.07
CA ASN A 130 10.00 8.82 -1.79
C ASN A 130 11.54 8.89 -1.73
N TYR A 131 12.22 7.75 -1.64
CA TYR A 131 13.68 7.67 -1.71
C TYR A 131 14.09 6.82 -2.92
N GLN A 132 14.71 7.47 -3.90
CA GLN A 132 15.27 6.81 -5.07
C GLN A 132 16.67 6.31 -4.73
N HIS A 133 16.83 4.98 -4.68
CA HIS A 133 18.09 4.34 -4.33
C HIS A 133 19.20 4.60 -5.37
N ASP A 134 18.87 4.55 -6.66
CA ASP A 134 19.84 4.68 -7.75
C ASP A 134 20.49 6.07 -7.80
N THR A 135 19.70 7.10 -7.54
CA THR A 135 20.12 8.51 -7.60
C THR A 135 20.38 9.10 -6.20
N LYS A 136 20.21 8.31 -5.14
CA LYS A 136 20.27 8.74 -3.73
C LYS A 136 19.48 10.02 -3.48
N THR A 137 18.29 10.09 -4.07
CA THR A 137 17.46 11.29 -4.05
C THR A 137 16.22 11.06 -3.19
N VAL A 138 16.03 11.90 -2.18
CA VAL A 138 14.77 12.06 -1.45
C VAL A 138 13.89 13.02 -2.23
N ILE A 139 12.70 12.57 -2.60
CA ILE A 139 11.68 13.38 -3.25
C ILE A 139 10.59 13.65 -2.22
N ILE A 140 10.40 14.92 -1.87
CA ILE A 140 9.33 15.40 -0.99
C ILE A 140 8.29 16.09 -1.87
N GLN A 141 7.03 15.70 -1.74
CA GLN A 141 5.94 16.36 -2.45
C GLN A 141 4.89 16.80 -1.46
N ARG A 142 4.43 18.05 -1.63
CA ARG A 142 3.24 18.52 -0.92
C ARG A 142 2.08 17.66 -1.40
N ILE A 143 1.25 17.20 -0.47
CA ILE A 143 -0.08 16.75 -0.87
C ILE A 143 -0.77 17.98 -1.43
N LYS A 144 -0.94 18.02 -2.75
CA LYS A 144 -1.87 18.98 -3.33
C LYS A 144 -3.23 18.55 -2.81
N HIS A 145 -3.72 19.24 -1.79
CA HIS A 145 -5.15 19.33 -1.58
C HIS A 145 -5.67 20.10 -2.79
N ASN A 146 -5.84 19.41 -3.92
CA ASN A 146 -6.98 19.75 -4.73
C ASN A 146 -8.14 19.52 -3.78
N THR A 147 -8.70 20.61 -3.28
CA THR A 147 -10.08 20.63 -2.80
C THR A 147 -10.93 20.30 -4.03
N VAL A 148 -10.88 19.04 -4.49
CA VAL A 148 -12.02 18.43 -5.12
C VAL A 148 -13.02 18.44 -4.00
N GLN A 149 -13.94 19.41 -4.06
CA GLN A 149 -15.17 19.34 -3.30
C GLN A 149 -15.67 17.90 -3.43
N LEU A 150 -15.88 17.21 -2.31
CA LEU A 150 -16.35 15.83 -2.22
C LEU A 150 -17.74 15.62 -2.86
N GLU A 151 -18.27 16.63 -3.56
CA GLU A 151 -19.50 16.62 -4.33
C GLU A 151 -19.34 16.02 -5.73
N THR A 152 -18.14 15.66 -6.20
CA THR A 152 -17.96 14.98 -7.51
C THR A 152 -16.90 13.87 -7.56
N LEU A 153 -16.66 13.11 -6.48
CA LEU A 153 -16.07 11.77 -6.67
C LEU A 153 -17.17 10.82 -7.13
N ASP A 154 -17.40 10.89 -8.43
CA ASP A 154 -18.38 10.10 -9.11
C ASP A 154 -17.84 8.67 -9.26
N TYR A 155 -18.03 7.83 -8.25
CA TYR A 155 -17.60 6.44 -8.30
C TYR A 155 -18.60 5.59 -9.09
N HIS A 156 -18.09 4.60 -9.81
CA HIS A 156 -18.91 3.54 -10.34
C HIS A 156 -19.32 2.58 -9.21
N ILE A 157 -20.57 2.70 -8.76
CA ILE A 157 -21.19 1.75 -7.85
C ILE A 157 -22.31 1.04 -8.61
N PRO A 158 -22.15 -0.24 -8.97
CA PRO A 158 -23.22 -1.01 -9.59
C PRO A 158 -24.45 -1.02 -8.68
N GLN A 159 -25.60 -0.71 -9.25
CA GLN A 159 -26.88 -0.81 -8.55
C GLN A 159 -27.42 -2.22 -8.78
N TYR A 160 -27.30 -3.06 -7.75
CA TYR A 160 -27.85 -4.41 -7.77
C TYR A 160 -29.30 -4.36 -7.31
N THR A 161 -30.20 -4.93 -8.11
CA THR A 161 -31.60 -5.18 -7.70
C THR A 161 -31.78 -6.59 -7.14
N SER A 162 -30.66 -7.25 -6.84
CA SER A 162 -30.61 -8.69 -6.67
C SER A 162 -31.55 -9.20 -5.59
N ASN A 163 -32.18 -10.34 -5.87
CA ASN A 163 -32.87 -11.11 -4.86
C ASN A 163 -31.98 -12.28 -4.41
N ILE A 164 -31.98 -12.55 -3.10
CA ILE A 164 -31.27 -13.67 -2.50
C ILE A 164 -32.24 -14.58 -1.73
N GLU A 165 -32.21 -15.86 -2.05
CA GLU A 165 -32.98 -16.89 -1.36
C GLU A 165 -32.02 -17.81 -0.61
N TRP A 166 -32.24 -17.94 0.69
CA TRP A 166 -31.43 -18.76 1.59
C TRP A 166 -32.17 -20.06 1.91
N ASN A 167 -31.74 -21.15 1.29
CA ASN A 167 -32.30 -22.47 1.53
C ASN A 167 -31.33 -23.30 2.38
N ILE A 168 -31.81 -24.44 2.89
CA ILE A 168 -30.96 -25.37 3.65
C ILE A 168 -29.82 -25.87 2.75
N ASP A 169 -30.17 -26.33 1.54
CA ASP A 169 -29.26 -27.01 0.63
C ASP A 169 -28.60 -26.08 -0.39
N ASN A 170 -29.05 -24.84 -0.54
CA ASN A 170 -28.46 -23.93 -1.51
C ASN A 170 -28.66 -22.45 -1.16
N ILE A 171 -27.90 -21.60 -1.83
CA ILE A 171 -28.08 -20.16 -1.85
C ILE A 171 -28.37 -19.77 -3.29
N ILE A 172 -29.47 -19.07 -3.53
CA ILE A 172 -29.84 -18.62 -4.87
C ILE A 172 -29.72 -17.11 -4.92
N TRP A 173 -28.92 -16.60 -5.85
CA TRP A 173 -28.78 -15.18 -6.13
C TRP A 173 -29.26 -14.91 -7.56
N LYS A 174 -30.12 -13.92 -7.74
CA LYS A 174 -30.71 -13.54 -9.03
C LYS A 174 -30.46 -12.06 -9.30
N GLU A 175 -29.96 -11.74 -10.48
CA GLU A 175 -29.88 -10.37 -11.01
C GLU A 175 -30.20 -10.41 -12.51
N ASP A 176 -31.16 -9.61 -12.94
CA ASP A 176 -31.68 -9.62 -14.31
C ASP A 176 -32.04 -11.04 -14.82
N ASN A 177 -31.37 -11.51 -15.87
CA ASN A 177 -31.51 -12.83 -16.47
C ASN A 177 -30.44 -13.83 -15.99
N ILE A 178 -29.68 -13.49 -14.95
CA ILE A 178 -28.61 -14.31 -14.38
C ILE A 178 -29.08 -14.90 -13.06
N THR A 179 -28.97 -16.22 -12.93
CA THR A 179 -29.23 -16.94 -11.67
C THR A 179 -27.99 -17.72 -11.27
N LEU A 180 -27.50 -17.48 -10.06
CA LEU A 180 -26.47 -18.27 -9.41
C LEU A 180 -27.12 -19.16 -8.35
N ILE A 181 -26.82 -20.45 -8.37
CA ILE A 181 -27.26 -21.43 -7.38
C ILE A 181 -26.01 -22.06 -6.77
N ALA A 182 -25.69 -21.71 -5.53
CA ALA A 182 -24.58 -22.29 -4.78
C ALA A 182 -25.10 -23.45 -3.92
N ASN A 183 -24.80 -24.68 -4.33
CA ASN A 183 -25.22 -25.87 -3.61
C ASN A 183 -24.32 -26.09 -2.39
N LYS A 184 -24.95 -26.40 -1.26
CA LYS A 184 -24.32 -26.63 0.04
C LYS A 184 -24.40 -28.09 0.42
N SER A 185 -23.45 -28.51 1.22
CA SER A 185 -23.49 -29.80 1.94
C SER A 185 -23.00 -29.58 3.35
N LEU A 186 -23.45 -30.43 4.27
CA LEU A 186 -22.82 -30.55 5.58
C LEU A 186 -21.33 -30.84 5.40
N ALA A 187 -20.53 -30.13 6.19
CA ALA A 187 -19.11 -30.39 6.33
C ALA A 187 -18.92 -31.80 6.93
N LYS A 188 -18.16 -32.67 6.26
CA LYS A 188 -17.85 -34.01 6.79
C LYS A 188 -16.87 -33.97 7.97
N GLU A 189 -16.13 -32.88 8.14
CA GLU A 189 -15.12 -32.69 9.19
C GLU A 189 -15.26 -31.33 9.89
N LYS A 190 -14.52 -31.17 11.00
CA LYS A 190 -14.54 -30.05 11.97
C LYS A 190 -14.04 -28.72 11.37
N TYR A 191 -14.71 -28.21 10.35
CA TYR A 191 -14.48 -26.88 9.80
C TYR A 191 -15.16 -25.82 10.69
N LEU A 192 -14.67 -24.58 10.63
CA LEU A 192 -15.28 -23.42 11.33
C LEU A 192 -16.71 -23.09 10.84
N SER A 193 -17.21 -23.79 9.81
CA SER A 193 -18.54 -23.65 9.23
C SER A 193 -19.29 -24.98 9.25
N ASN A 194 -20.59 -24.93 9.53
CA ASN A 194 -21.48 -26.10 9.52
C ASN A 194 -21.74 -26.65 8.10
N SER A 195 -21.46 -25.85 7.06
CA SER A 195 -21.67 -26.23 5.65
C SER A 195 -20.57 -25.71 4.74
N VAL A 196 -20.41 -26.37 3.60
CA VAL A 196 -19.47 -25.98 2.53
C VAL A 196 -20.21 -25.90 1.20
N ILE A 197 -19.71 -25.07 0.28
CA ILE A 197 -20.20 -25.00 -1.10
C ILE A 197 -19.59 -26.15 -1.89
N ILE A 198 -20.42 -26.98 -2.52
CA ILE A 198 -19.97 -28.15 -3.30
C ILE A 198 -19.95 -27.88 -4.80
N SER A 199 -20.90 -27.09 -5.29
CA SER A 199 -20.95 -26.65 -6.68
C SER A 199 -21.63 -25.30 -6.78
N ILE A 200 -21.34 -24.59 -7.87
CA ILE A 200 -22.06 -23.38 -8.26
C ILE A 200 -22.61 -23.60 -9.66
N MET A 201 -23.93 -23.55 -9.79
CA MET A 201 -24.60 -23.51 -11.07
C MET A 201 -24.91 -22.07 -11.44
N ILE A 202 -24.55 -21.66 -12.64
CA ILE A 202 -24.84 -20.35 -13.20
C ILE A 202 -25.75 -20.55 -14.40
N LYS A 203 -26.87 -19.84 -14.41
CA LYS A 203 -27.83 -19.80 -15.50
C LYS A 203 -27.86 -18.40 -16.08
N LYS A 204 -27.72 -18.27 -17.40
CA LYS A 204 -27.92 -17.01 -18.14
C LYS A 204 -28.73 -17.35 -19.38
N GLU A 205 -29.97 -16.86 -19.42
CA GLU A 205 -30.93 -17.19 -20.48
C GLU A 205 -31.12 -18.72 -20.64
N ASN A 206 -30.78 -19.28 -21.79
CA ASN A 206 -30.87 -20.73 -22.09
C ASN A 206 -29.59 -21.50 -21.77
N LYS A 207 -28.54 -20.84 -21.27
CA LYS A 207 -27.25 -21.46 -20.94
C LYS A 207 -27.16 -21.77 -19.46
N ASN A 208 -26.67 -22.97 -19.15
CA ASN A 208 -26.43 -23.41 -17.78
C ASN A 208 -25.00 -23.96 -17.69
N PHE A 209 -24.25 -23.51 -16.69
CA PHE A 209 -22.90 -23.97 -16.41
C PHE A 209 -22.83 -24.43 -14.96
N GLU A 210 -22.22 -25.58 -14.71
CA GLU A 210 -21.96 -26.04 -13.35
C GLU A 210 -20.45 -26.08 -13.09
N ILE A 211 -20.06 -25.49 -11.97
CA ILE A 211 -18.68 -25.40 -11.51
C ILE A 211 -18.56 -26.27 -10.27
N MET A 212 -17.71 -27.30 -10.36
CA MET A 212 -17.41 -28.21 -9.28
C MET A 212 -16.13 -27.78 -8.55
N PHE A 213 -16.12 -27.91 -7.23
CA PHE A 213 -14.97 -27.52 -6.41
C PHE A 213 -14.19 -28.73 -5.90
N THR A 214 -12.90 -28.80 -6.26
CA THR A 214 -11.96 -29.76 -5.65
C THR A 214 -11.70 -29.42 -4.19
N GLU A 215 -11.25 -28.19 -3.94
CA GLU A 215 -11.22 -27.59 -2.60
C GLU A 215 -12.52 -26.81 -2.40
N LYS A 216 -13.32 -27.17 -1.39
CA LYS A 216 -14.67 -26.63 -1.21
C LYS A 216 -14.61 -25.31 -0.43
N PRO A 217 -15.16 -24.20 -0.96
CA PRO A 217 -15.26 -22.97 -0.20
C PRO A 217 -16.24 -23.13 0.96
N LEU A 218 -15.97 -22.41 2.04
CA LEU A 218 -16.83 -22.35 3.23
C LEU A 218 -18.05 -21.47 2.97
N SER A 219 -17.89 -20.41 2.18
CA SER A 219 -18.98 -19.48 1.85
C SER A 219 -18.67 -18.63 0.62
N ILE A 220 -19.67 -17.90 0.14
CA ILE A 220 -19.57 -16.89 -0.93
C ILE A 220 -19.73 -15.52 -0.27
N SER A 221 -18.67 -14.73 -0.18
CA SER A 221 -18.72 -13.43 0.49
C SER A 221 -19.35 -12.32 -0.37
N SER A 222 -19.16 -12.37 -1.68
CA SER A 222 -19.71 -11.38 -2.61
C SER A 222 -19.73 -11.88 -4.04
N VAL A 223 -20.60 -11.26 -4.83
CA VAL A 223 -20.70 -11.40 -6.28
C VAL A 223 -20.61 -10.02 -6.94
N GLY A 224 -19.88 -9.95 -8.04
CA GLY A 224 -19.80 -8.76 -8.88
C GLY A 224 -19.95 -9.12 -10.36
N LEU A 225 -20.72 -8.32 -11.10
CA LEU A 225 -20.88 -8.44 -12.55
C LEU A 225 -20.02 -7.40 -13.26
N SER A 226 -19.43 -7.77 -14.40
CA SER A 226 -18.84 -6.79 -15.32
C SER A 226 -19.93 -5.89 -15.91
N ALA A 227 -19.56 -4.68 -16.36
CA ALA A 227 -20.53 -3.67 -16.82
C ALA A 227 -21.44 -4.16 -17.96
N ASN A 228 -20.90 -4.95 -18.88
CA ASN A 228 -21.61 -5.61 -19.98
C ASN A 228 -22.26 -6.95 -19.60
N LYS A 229 -22.08 -7.43 -18.35
CA LYS A 229 -22.60 -8.71 -17.85
C LYS A 229 -22.11 -9.92 -18.65
N ASP A 230 -20.91 -9.83 -19.20
CA ASP A 230 -20.22 -10.94 -19.85
C ASP A 230 -19.42 -11.77 -18.85
N TYR A 231 -19.04 -11.19 -17.72
CA TYR A 231 -18.28 -11.85 -16.68
C TYR A 231 -18.91 -11.69 -15.31
N LEU A 232 -18.70 -12.72 -14.49
CA LEU A 232 -19.11 -12.77 -13.09
C LEU A 232 -17.89 -13.12 -12.24
N ALA A 233 -17.69 -12.36 -11.17
CA ALA A 233 -16.66 -12.61 -10.17
C ALA A 233 -17.31 -12.98 -8.83
N LEU A 234 -16.80 -14.02 -8.18
CA LEU A 234 -17.25 -14.49 -6.88
C LEU A 234 -16.07 -14.53 -5.93
N LYS A 235 -16.20 -13.83 -4.80
CA LYS A 235 -15.20 -13.92 -3.74
C LYS A 235 -15.61 -15.00 -2.75
N LEU A 236 -14.89 -16.10 -2.81
CA LEU A 236 -15.13 -17.34 -2.09
C LEU A 236 -14.22 -17.38 -0.85
N PHE A 237 -14.77 -17.74 0.30
CA PHE A 237 -14.02 -17.86 1.55
C PHE A 237 -13.54 -19.28 1.77
N TYR A 238 -12.27 -19.43 2.12
CA TYR A 238 -11.60 -20.69 2.46
C TYR A 238 -10.90 -20.55 3.82
N HIS A 239 -10.32 -21.64 4.34
CA HIS A 239 -9.58 -21.62 5.60
C HIS A 239 -8.42 -20.64 5.64
N TYR A 240 -7.74 -20.45 4.50
CA TYR A 240 -6.53 -19.62 4.37
C TYR A 240 -6.81 -18.25 3.73
N GLY A 241 -8.07 -17.80 3.71
CA GLY A 241 -8.44 -16.50 3.16
C GLY A 241 -9.38 -16.59 1.97
N TYR A 242 -9.34 -15.57 1.10
CA TYR A 242 -10.32 -15.43 0.02
C TYR A 242 -9.71 -15.71 -1.34
N LYS A 243 -10.44 -16.47 -2.15
CA LYS A 243 -10.15 -16.63 -3.57
C LYS A 243 -11.23 -15.96 -4.41
N VAL A 244 -10.87 -15.46 -5.58
CA VAL A 244 -11.85 -14.93 -6.55
C VAL A 244 -11.99 -15.90 -7.72
N LEU A 245 -13.17 -16.48 -7.88
CA LEU A 245 -13.56 -17.23 -9.08
C LEU A 245 -14.10 -16.25 -10.11
N VAL A 246 -13.58 -16.28 -11.32
CA VAL A 246 -14.04 -15.47 -12.45
C VAL A 246 -14.62 -16.41 -13.51
N VAL A 247 -15.82 -16.09 -14.00
CA VAL A 247 -16.58 -16.91 -14.95
C VAL A 247 -16.97 -16.06 -16.15
N ASN A 248 -16.67 -16.55 -17.35
CA ASN A 248 -17.23 -16.03 -18.59
C ASN A 248 -18.66 -16.57 -18.74
N LEU A 249 -19.65 -15.68 -18.65
CA LEU A 249 -21.07 -16.04 -18.69
C LEU A 249 -21.56 -16.45 -20.08
N ASN A 250 -20.76 -16.21 -21.12
CA ASN A 250 -21.11 -16.57 -22.50
C ASN A 250 -20.62 -17.98 -22.86
N THR A 251 -19.49 -18.42 -22.30
CA THR A 251 -18.83 -19.70 -22.60
C THR A 251 -18.88 -20.72 -21.46
N GLY A 252 -19.00 -20.26 -20.21
CA GLY A 252 -18.86 -21.11 -19.01
C GLY A 252 -17.40 -21.35 -18.59
N GLU A 253 -16.44 -20.87 -19.37
CA GLU A 253 -15.03 -20.92 -19.01
C GLU A 253 -14.79 -20.11 -17.74
N HIS A 254 -13.95 -20.63 -16.85
CA HIS A 254 -13.72 -20.03 -15.56
C HIS A 254 -12.32 -20.33 -15.04
N PHE A 255 -11.85 -19.47 -14.14
CA PHE A 255 -10.56 -19.62 -13.49
C PHE A 255 -10.58 -19.02 -12.08
N ILE A 256 -9.67 -19.49 -11.24
CA ILE A 256 -9.41 -18.89 -9.93
C ILE A 256 -8.30 -17.85 -10.10
N LEU A 257 -8.61 -16.58 -9.83
CA LEU A 257 -7.71 -15.45 -9.99
C LEU A 257 -6.40 -15.64 -9.19
N ASN A 258 -6.48 -16.17 -7.98
CA ASN A 258 -5.30 -16.45 -7.15
C ASN A 258 -4.33 -17.42 -7.82
N ASP A 259 -4.84 -18.43 -8.53
CA ASP A 259 -4.01 -19.46 -9.16
C ASP A 259 -3.39 -18.93 -10.47
N MET A 260 -4.13 -18.12 -11.22
CA MET A 260 -3.58 -17.36 -12.36
C MET A 260 -2.38 -16.50 -11.95
N LEU A 261 -2.48 -15.80 -10.82
CA LEU A 261 -1.41 -14.94 -10.32
C LEU A 261 -0.17 -15.71 -9.86
N LYS A 262 -0.34 -16.92 -9.30
CA LYS A 262 0.80 -17.77 -8.91
C LYS A 262 1.69 -18.07 -10.10
N THR A 263 1.08 -18.44 -11.22
CA THR A 263 1.77 -18.72 -12.48
C THR A 263 2.49 -17.48 -13.02
N ALA A 264 1.86 -16.30 -12.94
CA ALA A 264 2.42 -15.06 -13.49
C ALA A 264 3.56 -14.44 -12.65
N LYS A 265 3.56 -14.66 -11.33
CA LYS A 265 4.46 -13.98 -10.37
C LYS A 265 5.52 -14.87 -9.75
N ASN A 266 5.49 -16.19 -10.00
CA ASN A 266 6.32 -17.19 -9.32
C ASN A 266 6.24 -17.05 -7.78
N GLY A 267 5.05 -16.74 -7.25
CA GLY A 267 4.84 -16.37 -5.86
C GLY A 267 3.44 -16.73 -5.36
N PHE A 268 3.34 -17.03 -4.07
CA PHE A 268 2.09 -17.48 -3.44
C PHE A 268 1.13 -16.31 -3.18
N VAL A 269 -0.06 -16.36 -3.81
CA VAL A 269 -1.18 -15.45 -3.51
C VAL A 269 -2.18 -16.17 -2.59
N GLU A 270 -2.10 -15.84 -1.31
CA GLU A 270 -2.92 -16.45 -0.26
C GLU A 270 -4.36 -15.94 -0.31
N THR A 271 -4.54 -14.63 -0.50
CA THR A 271 -5.86 -14.00 -0.37
C THR A 271 -6.05 -12.82 -1.34
N ILE A 272 -7.31 -12.61 -1.74
CA ILE A 272 -7.79 -11.40 -2.41
C ILE A 272 -8.53 -10.54 -1.39
N HIS A 273 -7.97 -9.39 -1.04
CA HIS A 273 -8.54 -8.48 -0.04
C HIS A 273 -9.79 -7.77 -0.59
N ALA A 274 -9.71 -7.24 -1.80
CA ALA A 274 -10.79 -6.51 -2.45
C ALA A 274 -10.75 -6.74 -3.97
N TYR A 275 -11.88 -6.55 -4.64
CA TYR A 275 -11.97 -6.50 -6.10
C TYR A 275 -13.10 -5.59 -6.52
N SER A 276 -13.06 -5.08 -7.75
CA SER A 276 -14.10 -4.26 -8.35
C SER A 276 -13.99 -4.25 -9.87
N TRP A 277 -15.14 -4.36 -10.55
CA TRP A 277 -15.23 -4.25 -12.00
C TRP A 277 -15.18 -2.79 -12.46
N SER A 278 -14.50 -2.54 -13.57
CA SER A 278 -14.52 -1.23 -14.23
C SER A 278 -15.90 -0.90 -14.81
N PRO A 279 -16.28 0.39 -14.91
CA PRO A 279 -17.58 0.82 -15.42
C PRO A 279 -17.85 0.55 -16.90
N ASP A 280 -16.82 0.38 -17.73
CA ASP A 280 -16.94 0.49 -19.19
C ASP A 280 -16.39 -0.73 -19.96
N LYS A 281 -15.66 -1.62 -19.29
CA LYS A 281 -14.89 -2.72 -19.90
C LYS A 281 -14.90 -3.98 -19.02
N ASN A 282 -14.40 -5.09 -19.56
CA ASN A 282 -14.13 -6.31 -18.79
C ASN A 282 -12.79 -6.21 -18.04
N LYS A 283 -12.59 -5.15 -17.25
CA LYS A 283 -11.41 -5.01 -16.39
C LYS A 283 -11.77 -5.24 -14.95
N LEU A 284 -10.98 -6.08 -14.29
CA LEU A 284 -11.11 -6.42 -12.89
C LEU A 284 -9.94 -5.83 -12.11
N ALA A 285 -10.18 -4.80 -11.32
CA ALA A 285 -9.21 -4.34 -10.34
C ALA A 285 -9.31 -5.20 -9.08
N PHE A 286 -8.17 -5.56 -8.48
CA PHE A 286 -8.14 -6.35 -7.26
C PHE A 286 -6.89 -6.09 -6.43
N ALA A 287 -7.02 -6.34 -5.13
CA ALA A 287 -5.95 -6.30 -4.17
C ALA A 287 -5.63 -7.72 -3.69
N PHE A 288 -4.36 -8.11 -3.77
CA PHE A 288 -3.92 -9.49 -3.57
C PHE A 288 -2.65 -9.55 -2.71
N GLY A 289 -2.51 -10.63 -1.97
CA GLY A 289 -1.30 -10.90 -1.19
C GLY A 289 -1.53 -11.91 -0.09
N ASN A 290 -1.13 -11.56 1.13
CA ASN A 290 -1.24 -12.40 2.32
C ASN A 290 -1.69 -11.57 3.53
N THR A 291 -1.70 -12.19 4.72
CA THR A 291 -2.13 -11.57 5.99
C THR A 291 -1.35 -10.30 6.38
N SER A 292 -0.19 -10.06 5.78
CA SER A 292 0.70 -8.95 6.13
C SER A 292 0.97 -7.99 4.99
N LYS A 293 0.63 -8.34 3.73
CA LYS A 293 0.97 -7.55 2.54
C LYS A 293 -0.15 -7.57 1.52
N SER A 294 -0.46 -6.41 0.98
CA SER A 294 -1.44 -6.19 -0.09
C SER A 294 -0.78 -5.45 -1.25
N ASN A 295 -0.87 -6.01 -2.44
CA ASN A 295 -0.52 -5.36 -3.71
C ASN A 295 -1.78 -5.15 -4.52
N LEU A 296 -1.73 -4.31 -5.54
CA LEU A 296 -2.87 -4.05 -6.41
C LEU A 296 -2.55 -4.37 -7.88
N ALA A 297 -3.56 -4.81 -8.61
CA ALA A 297 -3.47 -5.05 -10.04
C ALA A 297 -4.83 -4.81 -10.72
N ILE A 298 -4.78 -4.61 -12.02
CA ILE A 298 -5.92 -4.61 -12.93
C ILE A 298 -5.69 -5.72 -13.93
N TYR A 299 -6.67 -6.60 -14.10
CA TYR A 299 -6.67 -7.61 -15.16
C TYR A 299 -7.67 -7.22 -16.22
N ASP A 300 -7.20 -7.03 -17.45
CA ASP A 300 -8.01 -6.78 -18.64
C ASP A 300 -8.30 -8.14 -19.29
N LEU A 301 -9.53 -8.64 -19.13
CA LEU A 301 -9.91 -9.98 -19.55
C LEU A 301 -10.02 -10.08 -21.08
N ASP A 302 -10.40 -9.00 -21.75
CA ASP A 302 -10.53 -8.96 -23.21
C ASP A 302 -9.15 -9.09 -23.89
N LYS A 303 -8.12 -8.53 -23.24
CA LYS A 303 -6.74 -8.55 -23.74
C LYS A 303 -5.86 -9.63 -23.11
N ASN A 304 -6.38 -10.36 -22.13
CA ASN A 304 -5.59 -11.28 -21.30
C ASN A 304 -4.32 -10.59 -20.74
N LEU A 305 -4.48 -9.36 -20.23
CA LEU A 305 -3.37 -8.50 -19.81
C LEU A 305 -3.46 -8.17 -18.32
N LEU A 306 -2.42 -8.53 -17.57
CA LEU A 306 -2.28 -8.18 -16.16
C LEU A 306 -1.40 -6.93 -15.99
N LEU A 307 -2.01 -5.84 -15.51
CA LEU A 307 -1.32 -4.60 -15.15
C LEU A 307 -1.13 -4.54 -13.63
N LEU A 308 0.11 -4.37 -13.18
CA LEU A 308 0.41 -4.18 -11.77
C LEU A 308 0.36 -2.69 -11.45
N ILE A 309 -0.33 -2.34 -10.36
CA ILE A 309 -0.36 -0.96 -9.90
C ILE A 309 0.89 -0.72 -9.03
N PRO A 310 1.69 0.33 -9.32
CA PRO A 310 2.97 0.59 -8.64
C PRO A 310 2.74 1.06 -7.21
N THR A 311 2.86 0.16 -6.23
CA THR A 311 2.71 0.49 -4.82
C THR A 311 4.05 0.93 -4.22
N GLU A 312 4.20 2.23 -3.94
CA GLU A 312 5.41 2.76 -3.27
C GLU A 312 5.46 2.40 -1.77
N ASN A 313 4.30 2.13 -1.17
CA ASN A 313 4.15 1.83 0.25
C ASN A 313 3.92 0.33 0.50
N TYR A 314 4.33 -0.13 1.69
CA TYR A 314 3.98 -1.45 2.19
C TYR A 314 2.55 -1.47 2.72
N TYR A 315 1.55 -1.75 1.88
CA TYR A 315 0.18 -1.89 2.37
C TYR A 315 -0.02 -3.23 3.07
N ILE A 316 -0.63 -3.22 4.25
CA ILE A 316 -0.92 -4.45 5.02
C ILE A 316 -2.15 -5.14 4.43
N THR A 317 -3.22 -4.38 4.25
CA THR A 317 -4.48 -4.82 3.65
C THR A 317 -5.10 -3.69 2.84
N THR A 318 -5.91 -4.04 1.84
CA THR A 318 -6.68 -3.09 1.04
C THR A 318 -8.15 -3.45 1.14
N ALA A 319 -8.92 -2.62 1.83
CA ALA A 319 -10.31 -2.90 2.16
C ALA A 319 -11.28 -2.62 1.00
N TYR A 320 -10.96 -1.61 0.18
CA TYR A 320 -11.82 -1.15 -0.92
C TYR A 320 -11.01 -0.80 -2.16
N ILE A 321 -11.62 -1.02 -3.31
CA ILE A 321 -11.23 -0.51 -4.62
C ILE A 321 -12.50 0.05 -5.24
N LEU A 322 -12.45 1.31 -5.68
CA LEU A 322 -13.57 2.08 -6.19
C LEU A 322 -13.15 2.71 -7.51
N TRP A 323 -13.67 2.19 -8.62
CA TRP A 323 -13.44 2.81 -9.93
C TRP A 323 -14.11 4.18 -10.01
N HIS A 324 -13.44 5.14 -10.63
CA HIS A 324 -14.07 6.38 -11.06
C HIS A 324 -15.09 6.06 -12.16
N ARG A 325 -16.21 6.78 -12.23
CA ARG A 325 -17.31 6.50 -13.18
C ARG A 325 -16.85 6.58 -14.64
N ASN A 326 -15.88 7.43 -14.95
CA ASN A 326 -15.29 7.55 -16.28
C ASN A 326 -14.35 6.37 -16.65
N GLY A 327 -14.01 5.47 -15.71
CA GLY A 327 -13.13 4.33 -15.94
C GLY A 327 -11.65 4.68 -16.13
N GLU A 328 -11.27 5.94 -15.96
CA GLU A 328 -9.90 6.42 -16.18
C GLU A 328 -8.97 6.19 -14.99
N GLY A 329 -9.53 5.82 -13.84
CA GLY A 329 -8.78 5.57 -12.63
C GLY A 329 -9.63 4.91 -11.56
N LEU A 330 -9.01 4.68 -10.41
CA LEU A 330 -9.62 4.13 -9.23
C LEU A 330 -9.03 4.76 -7.97
N ASP A 331 -9.85 4.81 -6.93
CA ASP A 331 -9.39 5.05 -5.57
C ASP A 331 -9.41 3.73 -4.80
N PHE A 332 -8.47 3.57 -3.87
CA PHE A 332 -8.42 2.38 -3.03
C PHE A 332 -8.08 2.75 -1.58
N VAL A 333 -8.59 1.95 -0.65
CA VAL A 333 -8.41 2.16 0.77
C VAL A 333 -7.49 1.11 1.34
N SER A 334 -6.28 1.52 1.73
CA SER A 334 -5.26 0.62 2.25
C SER A 334 -4.83 1.00 3.67
N GLU A 335 -4.56 -0.03 4.48
CA GLU A 335 -3.97 0.10 5.80
C GLU A 335 -2.46 0.29 5.68
N TYR A 336 -1.98 1.48 6.05
CA TYR A 336 -0.56 1.79 6.17
C TYR A 336 -0.28 3.12 6.89
N PRO A 337 0.54 3.14 7.96
CA PRO A 337 1.00 1.99 8.77
C PRO A 337 -0.16 1.35 9.56
N SER A 338 0.11 0.30 10.34
CA SER A 338 -0.95 -0.47 11.02
C SER A 338 -1.94 0.40 11.80
N LYS A 339 -3.22 0.01 11.71
CA LYS A 339 -4.42 0.67 12.25
C LYS A 339 -4.73 2.05 11.67
N LYS A 340 -4.00 2.51 10.65
CA LYS A 340 -4.30 3.75 9.92
C LYS A 340 -4.68 3.43 8.49
N PHE A 341 -5.92 3.75 8.11
CA PHE A 341 -6.37 3.61 6.74
C PHE A 341 -6.27 4.93 6.00
N LYS A 342 -5.95 4.81 4.71
CA LYS A 342 -5.73 5.94 3.82
C LYS A 342 -6.37 5.65 2.48
N VAL A 343 -6.96 6.68 1.88
CA VAL A 343 -7.45 6.68 0.50
C VAL A 343 -6.30 7.10 -0.39
N TYR A 344 -6.07 6.30 -1.42
CA TYR A 344 -5.10 6.55 -2.47
C TYR A 344 -5.81 6.52 -3.82
N ARG A 345 -5.22 7.19 -4.80
CA ARG A 345 -5.73 7.31 -6.16
C ARG A 345 -4.71 6.82 -7.17
N TYR A 346 -5.20 6.11 -8.17
CA TYR A 346 -4.45 5.67 -9.32
C TYR A 346 -5.21 6.03 -10.59
N PHE A 347 -4.53 6.68 -11.54
CA PHE A 347 -5.05 6.85 -12.90
C PHE A 347 -4.36 5.85 -13.83
N ASN A 348 -5.12 5.35 -14.80
CA ASN A 348 -4.59 4.48 -15.84
C ASN A 348 -3.40 5.17 -16.53
N ASN A 349 -2.32 4.42 -16.76
CA ASN A 349 -1.10 4.87 -17.41
C ASN A 349 -0.24 5.88 -16.61
N GLN A 350 -0.48 6.01 -15.31
CA GLN A 350 0.48 6.65 -14.41
C GLN A 350 1.37 5.61 -13.73
N ASP A 351 2.62 5.99 -13.48
CA ASP A 351 3.60 5.15 -12.77
C ASP A 351 3.62 5.41 -11.26
N SER A 352 2.67 6.21 -10.76
CA SER A 352 2.60 6.62 -9.36
C SER A 352 1.19 6.56 -8.81
N ILE A 353 1.10 6.49 -7.49
CA ILE A 353 -0.15 6.54 -6.73
C ILE A 353 -0.17 7.85 -5.92
N GLU A 354 -1.30 8.54 -5.93
CA GLU A 354 -1.50 9.76 -5.15
C GLU A 354 -2.17 9.44 -3.81
N PHE A 355 -1.64 9.97 -2.71
CA PHE A 355 -2.36 9.96 -1.43
C PHE A 355 -3.43 11.07 -1.42
N ILE A 356 -4.67 10.70 -1.11
CA ILE A 356 -5.79 11.65 -1.07
C ILE A 356 -6.07 12.12 0.36
N ARG A 357 -6.34 11.18 1.28
CA ARG A 357 -6.66 11.50 2.68
C ARG A 357 -6.59 10.29 3.60
N ALA A 358 -6.53 10.54 4.91
CA ALA A 358 -6.81 9.52 5.92
C ALA A 358 -8.32 9.23 5.98
N VAL A 359 -8.68 8.01 6.38
CA VAL A 359 -10.07 7.55 6.51
C VAL A 359 -10.22 6.74 7.80
N SER A 360 -11.33 6.93 8.50
CA SER A 360 -11.60 6.21 9.76
C SER A 360 -12.16 4.82 9.49
N ARG A 361 -12.10 3.92 10.48
CA ARG A 361 -12.71 2.58 10.36
C ARG A 361 -14.23 2.65 10.20
N GLU A 362 -14.87 3.59 10.88
CA GLU A 362 -16.32 3.81 10.77
C GLU A 362 -16.71 4.23 9.35
N GLU A 363 -15.94 5.15 8.76
CA GLU A 363 -16.17 5.59 7.39
C GLU A 363 -16.02 4.44 6.39
N ILE A 364 -15.01 3.57 6.57
CA ILE A 364 -14.80 2.36 5.76
C ILE A 364 -15.98 1.39 5.82
N VAL A 365 -16.61 1.24 6.98
CA VAL A 365 -17.79 0.38 7.14
C VAL A 365 -18.98 0.95 6.36
N ASN A 366 -19.09 2.27 6.28
CA ASN A 366 -20.17 2.98 5.59
C ASN A 366 -19.88 3.26 4.10
N MET A 367 -18.71 2.90 3.58
CA MET A 367 -18.39 3.06 2.16
C MET A 367 -19.28 2.17 1.29
N PRO A 368 -19.68 2.65 0.09
CA PRO A 368 -20.45 1.85 -0.84
C PRO A 368 -19.63 0.63 -1.28
N SER A 369 -20.30 -0.53 -1.36
CA SER A 369 -19.66 -1.75 -1.83
C SER A 369 -19.74 -1.83 -3.35
N PRO A 370 -18.62 -2.03 -4.06
CA PRO A 370 -18.64 -2.23 -5.52
C PRO A 370 -19.26 -3.57 -5.94
N ASN A 371 -19.45 -4.49 -4.99
CA ASN A 371 -19.99 -5.83 -5.21
C ASN A 371 -21.18 -6.07 -4.28
N TYR A 372 -22.12 -6.91 -4.72
CA TYR A 372 -23.18 -7.40 -3.85
C TYR A 372 -22.59 -8.31 -2.77
N ARG A 373 -22.77 -7.96 -1.49
CA ARG A 373 -22.24 -8.74 -0.35
C ARG A 373 -23.32 -9.65 0.20
N PHE A 374 -22.99 -10.92 0.35
CA PHE A 374 -23.85 -11.88 1.03
C PHE A 374 -23.80 -11.60 2.53
N LYS A 375 -24.95 -11.38 3.15
CA LYS A 375 -25.10 -11.23 4.59
C LYS A 375 -25.59 -12.57 5.13
N TYR A 376 -24.71 -13.28 5.82
CA TYR A 376 -25.00 -14.58 6.45
C TYR A 376 -25.55 -14.41 7.86
#